data_AF-A0A822CL53-F1
#
_entry.id   AF-A0A822CL53-F1
#
_cell.length_a   1.000
_cell.length_b   1.000
_cell.length_c   1.000
_cell.angle_alpha   90.00
_cell.angle_beta   90.00
_cell.angle_gamma   90.00
#
_symmetry.space_group_name_H-M   'P 1'
#
loop_
_entity.id
_entity.type
_entity.pdbx_description
1 polymer ?
#
loop_
_entity_poly.entity_id
_entity_poly.type
_entity_poly.pdbx_seq_one_letter_code
_entity_poly.pdbx_strand_id
1 'polypeptide(L)'
;PIHAGHLNVLEDAKLYIDNLGTHEFLAAYISPSHSGYIAKKLKAEELIGAGHRLSMIYLAIENIDWVMIDLFEIFQPCKTKLSITMEAFLSRVHSQLPHGKSIDVFWLKGEDALFHTRSPDNLIQLGFHTIYVLNRGCNEDIINNNDELKSIEDYYEKRWREIRASSSFPEKYSC
;
A
#
# COMPACT_ATOMS: atom_id res chain seq x y z
N PRO A 1 8.54 -9.68 7.50
CA PRO A 1 7.59 -9.39 8.60
C PRO A 1 7.00 -8.00 8.42
N ILE A 2 5.91 -7.66 9.12
CA ILE A 2 5.57 -6.25 9.32
C ILE A 2 6.73 -5.57 10.08
N HIS A 3 6.95 -4.29 9.82
CA HIS A 3 8.02 -3.49 10.42
C HIS A 3 7.65 -2.01 10.38
N ALA A 4 8.40 -1.15 11.07
CA ALA A 4 8.12 0.28 11.19
C ALA A 4 7.85 0.97 9.83
N GLY A 5 8.64 0.66 8.80
CA GLY A 5 8.42 1.23 7.46
C GLY A 5 7.03 0.94 6.85
N HIS A 6 6.34 -0.14 7.22
CA HIS A 6 4.95 -0.38 6.80
C HIS A 6 3.97 0.54 7.54
N LEU A 7 4.24 0.82 8.82
CA LEU A 7 3.41 1.70 9.64
C LEU A 7 3.60 3.16 9.23
N ASN A 8 4.84 3.59 8.98
CA ASN A 8 5.13 4.94 8.49
C ASN A 8 4.39 5.23 7.18
N VAL A 9 4.32 4.24 6.27
CA VAL A 9 3.56 4.38 5.01
C VAL A 9 2.06 4.61 5.25
N LEU A 10 1.48 4.02 6.31
CA LEU A 10 0.09 4.27 6.68
C LEU A 10 -0.10 5.67 7.24
N GLU A 11 0.82 6.13 8.10
CA GLU A 11 0.80 7.49 8.67
C GLU A 11 0.92 8.57 7.59
N ASP A 12 1.87 8.43 6.68
CA ASP A 12 2.07 9.37 5.56
C ASP A 12 0.83 9.43 4.65
N ALA A 13 0.22 8.28 4.38
CA ALA A 13 -1.00 8.21 3.58
C ALA A 13 -2.20 8.84 4.29
N LYS A 14 -2.33 8.63 5.61
CA LYS A 14 -3.37 9.28 6.42
C LYS A 14 -3.21 10.79 6.37
N LEU A 15 -1.99 11.30 6.61
CA LEU A 15 -1.69 12.72 6.55
C LEU A 15 -2.00 13.32 5.17
N TYR A 16 -1.66 12.60 4.10
CA TYR A 16 -2.01 13.01 2.73
C TYR A 16 -3.53 13.15 2.55
N ILE A 17 -4.31 12.14 2.93
CA ILE A 17 -5.78 12.17 2.81
C ILE A 17 -6.39 13.31 3.64
N ASP A 18 -5.94 13.50 4.87
CA ASP A 18 -6.40 14.59 5.74
C ASP A 18 -6.11 15.98 5.11
N ASN A 19 -5.00 16.09 4.36
CA ASN A 19 -4.59 17.33 3.70
C ASN A 19 -5.24 17.56 2.33
N LEU A 20 -5.95 16.58 1.75
CA LEU A 20 -6.65 16.78 0.48
C LEU A 20 -7.77 17.82 0.58
N GLY A 21 -8.37 17.99 1.77
CA GLY A 21 -9.52 18.86 2.00
C GLY A 21 -10.81 18.41 1.31
N THR A 22 -10.77 17.34 0.51
CA THR A 22 -11.91 16.73 -0.17
C THR A 22 -12.40 15.44 0.48
N HIS A 23 -11.61 14.88 1.39
CA HIS A 23 -11.85 13.58 2.01
C HIS A 23 -11.72 13.67 3.53
N GLU A 24 -12.51 12.86 4.23
CA GLU A 24 -12.33 12.58 5.64
C GLU A 24 -11.70 11.18 5.76
N PHE A 25 -10.54 11.09 6.41
CA PHE A 25 -9.93 9.78 6.66
C PHE A 25 -10.76 8.99 7.69
N LEU A 26 -11.12 7.76 7.35
CA LEU A 26 -11.93 6.90 8.24
C LEU A 26 -11.11 5.80 8.90
N ALA A 27 -10.37 5.02 8.10
CA ALA A 27 -9.59 3.90 8.58
C ALA A 27 -8.59 3.43 7.51
N ALA A 28 -7.60 2.64 7.92
CA ALA A 28 -6.73 1.90 7.02
C ALA A 28 -6.80 0.39 7.29
N TYR A 29 -6.52 -0.40 6.26
CA TYR A 29 -6.54 -1.86 6.35
C TYR A 29 -5.21 -2.45 5.89
N ILE A 30 -4.66 -3.35 6.71
CA ILE A 30 -3.55 -4.22 6.32
C ILE A 30 -4.14 -5.56 5.88
N SER A 31 -3.92 -5.94 4.61
CA SER A 31 -4.34 -7.25 4.07
C SER A 31 -3.10 -8.14 3.86
N PRO A 32 -2.79 -9.07 4.78
CA PRO A 32 -1.58 -9.88 4.70
C PRO A 32 -1.72 -10.93 3.60
N SER A 33 -0.69 -11.09 2.76
CA SER A 33 -0.79 -12.05 1.66
C SER A 33 -0.83 -13.52 2.09
N HIS A 34 -1.37 -14.35 1.19
CA HIS A 34 -1.37 -15.81 1.30
C HIS A 34 0.06 -16.39 1.38
N SER A 35 0.26 -17.44 2.18
CA SER A 35 1.58 -18.05 2.42
C SER A 35 2.27 -18.52 1.13
N GLY A 36 1.51 -19.03 0.16
CA GLY A 36 2.05 -19.45 -1.14
C GLY A 36 2.56 -18.30 -2.02
N TYR A 37 2.13 -17.06 -1.79
CA TYR A 37 2.74 -15.89 -2.43
C TYR A 37 4.08 -15.54 -1.77
N ILE A 38 4.10 -15.53 -0.44
CA ILE A 38 5.29 -15.19 0.36
C ILE A 38 6.42 -16.21 0.13
N ALA A 39 6.10 -17.50 0.04
CA ALA A 39 7.06 -18.57 -0.22
C ALA A 39 7.81 -18.42 -1.55
N LYS A 40 7.32 -17.62 -2.51
CA LYS A 40 8.03 -17.32 -3.77
C LYS A 40 9.10 -16.25 -3.63
N LYS A 41 9.07 -15.49 -2.52
CA LYS A 41 9.96 -14.35 -2.26
C LYS A 41 11.05 -14.67 -1.24
N LEU A 42 10.92 -15.79 -0.54
CA LEU A 42 11.75 -16.16 0.60
C LEU A 42 12.30 -17.57 0.40
N LYS A 43 13.42 -17.87 1.06
CA LYS A 43 13.88 -19.24 1.19
C LYS A 43 12.96 -20.04 2.12
N ALA A 44 13.00 -21.36 2.04
CA ALA A 44 12.09 -22.22 2.81
C ALA A 44 12.27 -22.03 4.32
N GLU A 45 13.52 -21.88 4.77
CA GLU A 45 13.92 -21.62 6.15
C GLU A 45 13.52 -20.23 6.67
N GLU A 46 13.23 -19.28 5.78
CA GLU A 46 12.80 -17.91 6.11
C GLU A 46 11.27 -17.78 6.15
N LEU A 47 10.53 -18.82 5.75
CA LEU A 47 9.09 -18.76 5.60
C LEU A 47 8.40 -18.72 6.97
N ILE A 48 7.85 -17.56 7.29
CA ILE A 48 7.04 -17.37 8.49
C ILE A 48 5.59 -17.78 8.21
N GLY A 49 5.07 -18.69 9.02
CA GLY A 49 3.69 -19.17 8.95
C GLY A 49 2.64 -18.05 9.09
N ALA A 50 1.46 -18.25 8.50
CA ALA A 50 0.38 -17.26 8.51
C ALA A 50 -0.01 -16.79 9.91
N GLY A 51 -0.14 -17.71 10.88
CA GLY A 51 -0.48 -17.37 12.26
C GLY A 51 0.55 -16.45 12.94
N HIS A 52 1.84 -16.70 12.74
CA HIS A 52 2.90 -15.83 13.26
C HIS A 52 2.89 -14.46 12.58
N ARG A 53 2.67 -14.41 11.26
CA ARG A 53 2.54 -13.13 10.55
C ARG A 53 1.36 -12.32 11.06
N LEU A 54 0.20 -12.94 11.28
CA LEU A 54 -0.95 -12.27 11.89
C LEU A 54 -0.64 -11.76 13.30
N SER A 55 -0.04 -12.61 14.14
CA SER A 55 0.32 -12.23 15.52
C SER A 55 1.25 -11.01 15.54
N MET A 56 2.25 -10.98 14.66
CA MET A 56 3.14 -9.82 14.53
C MET A 56 2.41 -8.56 14.06
N ILE A 57 1.42 -8.68 13.18
CA ILE A 57 0.62 -7.53 12.72
C ILE A 57 -0.26 -7.03 13.86
N TYR A 58 -0.95 -7.91 14.58
CA TYR A 58 -1.74 -7.53 15.75
C TYR A 58 -0.92 -6.77 16.78
N LEU A 59 0.29 -7.26 17.11
CA LEU A 59 1.20 -6.57 18.03
C LEU A 59 1.66 -5.21 17.48
N ALA A 60 1.94 -5.13 16.18
CA ALA A 60 2.44 -3.90 15.56
C ALA A 60 1.38 -2.78 15.53
N ILE A 61 0.09 -3.12 15.48
CA ILE A 61 -1.01 -2.16 15.41
C ILE A 61 -1.79 -2.03 16.72
N GLU A 62 -1.35 -2.67 17.80
CA GLU A 62 -2.11 -2.77 19.06
C GLU A 62 -2.55 -1.40 19.61
N ASN A 63 -1.73 -0.37 19.42
CA ASN A 63 -1.98 1.00 19.88
C ASN A 63 -2.41 1.95 18.75
N ILE A 64 -2.82 1.44 17.59
CA ILE A 64 -3.26 2.22 16.43
C ILE A 64 -4.73 1.91 16.17
N ASP A 65 -5.62 2.76 16.69
CA ASP A 65 -7.07 2.55 16.72
C ASP A 65 -7.77 2.65 15.36
N TRP A 66 -7.12 3.28 14.37
CA TRP A 66 -7.64 3.46 13.02
C TRP A 66 -7.13 2.43 12.00
N VAL A 67 -6.28 1.47 12.42
CA VAL A 67 -5.75 0.41 11.54
C VAL A 67 -6.42 -0.93 11.87
N MET A 68 -6.92 -1.59 10.83
CA MET A 68 -7.59 -2.89 10.93
C MET A 68 -6.88 -3.93 10.05
N ILE A 69 -7.13 -5.22 10.31
CA ILE A 69 -6.58 -6.32 9.50
C ILE A 69 -7.69 -6.90 8.63
N ASP A 70 -7.46 -6.94 7.33
CA ASP A 70 -8.31 -7.70 6.41
C ASP A 70 -7.80 -9.14 6.27
N LEU A 71 -8.58 -10.10 6.77
CA LEU A 71 -8.19 -11.51 6.84
C LEU A 71 -8.48 -12.30 5.55
N PHE A 72 -9.08 -11.67 4.55
CA PHE A 72 -9.54 -12.38 3.36
C PHE A 72 -8.41 -13.11 2.62
N GLU A 73 -7.34 -12.41 2.24
CA GLU A 73 -6.28 -12.98 1.39
C GLU A 73 -5.46 -14.07 2.11
N ILE A 74 -5.15 -13.86 3.39
CA ILE A 74 -4.26 -14.76 4.14
C ILE A 74 -4.82 -16.17 4.30
N PHE A 75 -6.14 -16.32 4.34
CA PHE A 75 -6.84 -17.60 4.52
C PHE A 75 -7.37 -18.22 3.22
N GLN A 76 -7.07 -17.63 2.06
CA GLN A 76 -7.43 -18.27 0.79
C GLN A 76 -6.67 -19.59 0.62
N PRO A 77 -7.27 -20.63 -0.02
CA PRO A 77 -6.60 -21.92 -0.20
C PRO A 77 -5.39 -21.84 -1.14
N CYS A 78 -5.28 -20.78 -1.93
CA CYS A 78 -4.19 -20.57 -2.86
C CYS A 78 -3.91 -19.07 -3.05
N LYS A 79 -2.83 -18.76 -3.78
CA LYS A 79 -2.51 -17.38 -4.14
C LYS A 79 -3.68 -16.77 -4.92
N THR A 80 -4.24 -15.71 -4.36
CA THR A 80 -5.36 -14.98 -4.96
C THR A 80 -4.85 -13.83 -5.84
N LYS A 81 -5.61 -13.49 -6.89
CA LYS A 81 -5.32 -12.32 -7.73
C LYS A 81 -5.71 -11.07 -6.94
N LEU A 82 -4.92 -10.00 -7.05
CA LEU A 82 -5.20 -8.74 -6.37
C LEU A 82 -6.62 -8.22 -6.65
N SER A 83 -7.10 -8.30 -7.90
CA SER A 83 -8.47 -7.89 -8.25
C SER A 83 -9.54 -8.59 -7.41
N ILE A 84 -9.38 -9.89 -7.15
CA ILE A 84 -10.33 -10.68 -6.35
C ILE A 84 -10.27 -10.25 -4.88
N THR A 85 -9.06 -10.07 -4.32
CA THR A 85 -8.89 -9.55 -2.95
C THR A 85 -9.59 -8.20 -2.80
N MET A 86 -9.40 -7.32 -3.77
CA MET A 86 -9.91 -5.95 -3.79
C MET A 86 -11.42 -5.89 -3.97
N GLU A 87 -11.99 -6.66 -4.90
CA GLU A 87 -13.45 -6.80 -5.07
C GLU A 87 -14.12 -7.33 -3.80
N ALA A 88 -13.52 -8.35 -3.17
CA ALA A 88 -14.03 -8.90 -1.93
C ALA A 88 -13.99 -7.88 -0.79
N PHE A 89 -12.93 -7.06 -0.72
CA PHE A 89 -12.82 -5.97 0.24
C PHE A 89 -13.91 -4.91 0.04
N LEU A 90 -14.07 -4.39 -1.18
CA LEU A 90 -15.12 -3.41 -1.48
C LEU A 90 -16.52 -3.94 -1.16
N SER A 91 -16.79 -5.19 -1.52
CA SER A 91 -18.07 -5.83 -1.21
C SER A 91 -18.35 -5.84 0.30
N ARG A 92 -17.34 -6.15 1.13
CA ARG A 92 -17.46 -6.10 2.59
C ARG A 92 -17.69 -4.68 3.10
N VAL A 93 -16.89 -3.72 2.65
CA VAL A 93 -17.03 -2.31 3.08
C VAL A 93 -18.41 -1.77 2.69
N HIS A 94 -18.82 -1.90 1.43
CA HIS A 94 -20.12 -1.43 0.96
C HIS A 94 -21.30 -2.08 1.68
N SER A 95 -21.18 -3.35 2.08
CA SER A 95 -22.23 -4.03 2.84
C SER A 95 -22.45 -3.45 4.24
N GLN A 96 -21.47 -2.72 4.77
CA GLN A 96 -21.51 -2.10 6.10
C GLN A 96 -21.85 -0.61 6.04
N LEU A 97 -21.87 -0.01 4.85
CA LEU A 97 -22.18 1.41 4.69
C LEU A 97 -23.69 1.67 4.81
N PRO A 98 -24.10 2.74 5.52
CA PRO A 98 -25.46 3.22 5.48
C PRO A 98 -25.90 3.57 4.04
N HIS A 99 -27.18 3.39 3.74
CA HIS A 99 -27.72 3.75 2.43
C HIS A 99 -27.42 5.21 2.05
N GLY A 100 -26.97 5.41 0.81
CA GLY A 100 -26.65 6.72 0.24
C GLY A 100 -25.29 7.30 0.65
N LYS A 101 -24.49 6.58 1.44
CA LYS A 101 -23.09 6.95 1.71
C LYS A 101 -22.17 6.34 0.66
N SER A 102 -21.25 7.15 0.14
CA SER A 102 -20.14 6.71 -0.72
C SER A 102 -18.86 6.76 0.09
N ILE A 103 -17.96 5.80 -0.16
CA ILE A 103 -16.60 5.80 0.36
C ILE A 103 -15.65 5.62 -0.81
N ASP A 104 -14.56 6.38 -0.80
CA ASP A 104 -13.46 6.17 -1.73
C ASP A 104 -12.42 5.26 -1.08
N VAL A 105 -11.96 4.25 -1.80
CA VAL A 105 -10.92 3.34 -1.31
C VAL A 105 -9.61 3.62 -2.04
N PHE A 106 -8.59 3.92 -1.24
CA PHE A 106 -7.24 4.18 -1.72
C PHE A 106 -6.36 2.94 -1.53
N TRP A 107 -5.80 2.45 -2.62
CA TRP A 107 -4.82 1.39 -2.62
C TRP A 107 -3.43 1.96 -2.32
N LEU A 108 -2.91 1.63 -1.15
CA LEU A 108 -1.64 2.13 -0.67
C LEU A 108 -0.47 1.26 -1.16
N LYS A 109 0.55 1.90 -1.72
CA LYS A 109 1.75 1.25 -2.20
C LYS A 109 2.99 1.94 -1.64
N GLY A 110 3.99 1.13 -1.28
CA GLY A 110 5.34 1.61 -1.08
C GLY A 110 6.03 1.96 -2.40
N GLU A 111 7.17 2.62 -2.28
CA GLU A 111 8.03 3.03 -3.39
C GLU A 111 8.51 1.86 -4.27
N ASP A 112 8.69 0.68 -3.70
CA ASP A 112 9.10 -0.54 -4.43
C ASP A 112 8.12 -0.92 -5.55
N ALA A 113 6.85 -0.54 -5.39
CA ALA A 113 5.81 -0.78 -6.39
C ALA A 113 5.98 0.05 -7.67
N LEU A 114 6.73 1.17 -7.64
CA LEU A 114 7.01 1.99 -8.84
C LEU A 114 7.89 1.24 -9.86
N PHE A 115 8.70 0.30 -9.37
CA PHE A 115 9.62 -0.51 -10.19
C PHE A 115 8.94 -1.72 -10.82
N HIS A 116 7.72 -2.07 -10.39
CA HIS A 116 6.97 -3.17 -10.96
C HIS A 116 6.10 -2.68 -12.12
N THR A 117 6.47 -3.06 -13.34
CA THR A 117 5.89 -2.65 -14.64
C THR A 117 4.45 -3.11 -14.93
N ARG A 118 3.70 -3.61 -13.94
CA ARG A 118 2.31 -4.03 -14.17
C ARG A 118 1.36 -2.89 -13.85
N SER A 119 0.76 -2.38 -14.93
CA SER A 119 -0.10 -1.21 -14.98
C SER A 119 -1.18 -1.17 -13.88
N PRO A 120 -1.46 0.00 -13.28
CA PRO A 120 -2.60 0.22 -12.38
C PRO A 120 -3.98 0.15 -13.06
N ASP A 121 -4.07 0.02 -14.39
CA ASP A 121 -5.33 0.17 -15.16
C ASP A 121 -6.49 -0.69 -14.65
N ASN A 122 -6.24 -1.95 -14.28
CA ASN A 122 -7.32 -2.84 -13.81
C ASN A 122 -7.85 -2.44 -12.43
N LEU A 123 -7.06 -1.76 -11.59
CA LEU A 123 -7.50 -1.32 -10.27
C LEU A 123 -8.28 -0.01 -10.35
N ILE A 124 -7.90 0.88 -11.26
CA ILE A 124 -8.65 2.11 -11.54
C ILE A 124 -10.05 1.75 -12.07
N GLN A 125 -10.16 0.74 -12.93
CA GLN A 125 -11.45 0.22 -13.41
C GLN A 125 -12.34 -0.36 -12.30
N LEU A 126 -11.75 -0.79 -11.18
CA LEU A 126 -12.49 -1.27 -10.01
C LEU A 126 -12.88 -0.15 -9.04
N GLY A 127 -12.61 1.11 -9.37
CA GLY A 127 -12.96 2.27 -8.56
C GLY A 127 -11.95 2.60 -7.45
N PHE A 128 -10.72 2.10 -7.54
CA PHE A 128 -9.68 2.44 -6.57
C PHE A 128 -8.85 3.63 -7.00
N HIS A 129 -8.61 4.53 -6.05
CA HIS A 129 -7.51 5.47 -6.12
C HIS A 129 -6.23 4.74 -5.69
N THR A 130 -5.05 5.19 -6.14
CA THR A 130 -3.77 4.62 -5.66
C THR A 130 -2.98 5.72 -4.98
N ILE A 131 -2.36 5.43 -3.84
CA ILE A 131 -1.39 6.31 -3.19
C ILE A 131 -0.04 5.60 -3.24
N TYR A 132 1.00 6.32 -3.64
CA TYR A 132 2.38 5.83 -3.47
C TYR A 132 3.06 6.68 -2.41
N VAL A 133 3.67 6.02 -1.43
CA VAL A 133 4.46 6.69 -0.40
C VAL A 133 5.93 6.41 -0.64
N LEU A 134 6.71 7.49 -0.71
CA LEU A 134 8.16 7.47 -0.85
C LEU A 134 8.76 7.38 0.56
N ASN A 135 8.98 6.16 1.03
CA ASN A 135 9.43 5.89 2.40
C ASN A 135 10.92 5.54 2.50
N ARG A 136 11.63 5.38 1.38
CA ARG A 136 13.09 5.34 1.39
C ARG A 136 13.58 6.76 1.18
N GLY A 137 13.62 7.51 2.29
CA GLY A 137 14.39 8.74 2.31
C GLY A 137 15.80 8.44 1.81
N CYS A 138 16.30 9.31 0.93
CA CYS A 138 17.71 9.47 0.65
C CYS A 138 18.49 9.23 1.94
N ASN A 139 19.17 8.09 2.04
CA ASN A 139 20.03 7.80 3.19
C ASN A 139 20.85 9.06 3.45
N GLU A 140 20.82 9.58 4.67
CA GLU A 140 21.71 10.68 5.04
C GLU A 140 23.19 10.28 4.85
N ASP A 141 23.49 8.98 4.76
CA ASP A 141 24.80 8.43 4.41
C ASP A 141 25.15 8.52 2.91
N ILE A 142 24.18 8.71 2.00
CA ILE A 142 24.40 8.94 0.55
C ILE A 142 24.63 10.43 0.24
N ILE A 143 24.43 11.33 1.22
CA ILE A 143 24.63 12.80 1.08
C ILE A 143 26.06 13.16 0.61
N ASN A 144 27.02 12.23 0.67
CA ASN A 144 28.37 12.45 0.18
C ASN A 144 28.59 12.25 -1.34
N ASN A 145 27.59 11.77 -2.11
CA ASN A 145 27.70 11.65 -3.59
C ASN A 145 26.51 12.34 -4.29
N ASN A 146 26.67 13.64 -4.55
CA ASN A 146 25.65 14.51 -5.16
C ASN A 146 25.16 14.06 -6.56
N ASP A 147 25.94 13.31 -7.33
CA ASP A 147 25.55 12.92 -8.70
C ASP A 147 24.64 11.69 -8.75
N GLU A 148 24.79 10.76 -7.81
CA GLU A 148 24.01 9.51 -7.78
C GLU A 148 22.59 9.78 -7.26
N LEU A 149 22.48 10.61 -6.21
CA LEU A 149 21.23 11.16 -5.68
C LEU A 149 20.38 11.86 -6.75
N LYS A 150 21.02 12.76 -7.51
CA LYS A 150 20.33 13.52 -8.56
C LYS A 150 19.84 12.61 -9.67
N SER A 151 20.60 11.57 -10.03
CA SER A 151 20.17 10.58 -11.02
C SER A 151 18.96 9.75 -10.57
N ILE A 152 18.90 9.44 -9.27
CA ILE A 152 17.82 8.69 -8.64
C ILE A 152 16.56 9.56 -8.56
N GLU A 153 16.68 10.81 -8.09
CA GLU A 153 15.59 11.79 -8.06
C GLU A 153 15.05 12.08 -9.47
N ASP A 154 15.93 12.28 -10.45
CA ASP A 154 15.55 12.50 -11.85
C ASP A 154 14.82 11.28 -12.44
N TYR A 155 15.28 10.07 -12.10
CA TYR A 155 14.60 8.83 -12.49
C TYR A 155 13.19 8.75 -11.88
N TYR A 156 13.05 9.03 -10.59
CA TYR A 156 11.74 9.05 -9.93
C TYR A 156 10.83 10.12 -10.51
N GLU A 157 11.30 11.34 -10.70
CA GLU A 157 10.52 12.43 -11.32
C GLU A 157 10.07 12.08 -12.74
N LYS A 158 10.94 11.44 -13.52
CA LYS A 158 10.57 10.94 -14.84
C LYS A 158 9.47 9.87 -14.74
N ARG A 159 9.63 8.88 -13.86
CA ARG A 159 8.65 7.79 -13.68
C ARG A 159 7.31 8.31 -13.18
N TRP A 160 7.33 9.27 -12.27
CA TRP A 160 6.14 9.97 -11.77
C TRP A 160 5.43 10.78 -12.85
N ARG A 161 6.18 11.43 -13.75
CA ARG A 161 5.60 12.09 -14.93
C ARG A 161 4.92 11.09 -15.87
N GLU A 162 5.53 9.93 -16.11
CA GLU A 162 4.92 8.86 -16.90
C GLU A 162 3.60 8.36 -16.30
N ILE A 163 3.56 8.12 -14.98
CA ILE A 163 2.35 7.66 -14.26
C ILE A 163 1.24 8.72 -14.33
N ARG A 164 1.56 10.00 -14.12
CA ARG A 164 0.60 11.11 -14.23
C ARG A 164 0.07 11.29 -15.66
N ALA A 165 0.86 10.96 -16.68
CA ALA A 165 0.45 11.05 -18.07
C ALA A 165 -0.43 9.86 -18.52
N SER A 166 -0.28 8.68 -17.90
CA SER A 166 -1.01 7.46 -18.29
C SER A 166 -2.35 7.26 -17.58
N SER A 167 -2.59 7.98 -16.48
CA SER A 167 -3.77 7.78 -15.62
C SER A 167 -4.27 9.12 -15.07
N SER A 168 -5.59 9.27 -14.96
CA SER A 168 -6.18 10.34 -14.14
C SER A 168 -5.87 10.05 -12.66
N PHE A 169 -4.87 10.73 -12.09
CA PHE A 169 -4.36 10.76 -10.69
C PHE A 169 -3.19 9.80 -10.32
N PRO A 170 -2.32 10.10 -9.30
CA PRO A 170 -2.41 11.06 -8.18
C PRO A 170 -1.22 12.06 -8.05
N GLU A 171 -1.33 13.01 -7.11
CA GLU A 171 -0.29 14.01 -6.77
C GLU A 171 0.88 13.39 -5.98
N LYS A 172 2.09 13.93 -6.20
CA LYS A 172 3.29 13.55 -5.45
C LYS A 172 3.17 14.13 -4.03
N TYR A 173 3.13 13.26 -3.02
CA TYR A 173 3.29 13.69 -1.62
C TYR A 173 4.74 13.44 -1.19
N SER A 174 5.42 14.52 -0.84
CA SER A 174 6.74 14.50 -0.22
C SER A 174 6.57 14.94 1.23
N CYS A 175 7.02 14.10 2.17
CA CYS A 175 7.08 14.43 3.59
C CYS A 175 8.05 15.60 3.85
#